data_AF-J9GBV3-F1
#
_entry.id   AF-J9GBV3-F1
#
_cell.length_a   1.000
_cell.length_b   1.000
_cell.length_c   1.000
_cell.angle_alpha   90.00
_cell.angle_beta   90.00
_cell.angle_gamma   90.00
#
_symmetry.space_group_name_H-M   'P 1'
#
loop_
_entity.id
_entity.type
_entity.pdbx_description
1 polymer ?
#
loop_
_entity_poly.entity_id
_entity_poly.type
_entity_poly.pdbx_seq_one_letter_code
_entity_poly.pdbx_strand_id
1 'polypeptide(L)' 'MEKANISSKKEIARLYFPGLDDHQACNGLRRWIKQCVELESKLIQTGYVPKQRSFTPRQLELIFEYLGDPLKV' A
#
# COMPACT_ATOMS: atom_id res chain seq x y z
N MET A 1 12.00 -8.55 12.60
CA MET A 1 12.56 -7.57 11.65
C MET A 1 12.72 -8.28 10.31
N GLU A 2 11.71 -8.26 9.43
CA GLU A 2 11.80 -8.89 8.10
C GLU A 2 10.85 -8.21 7.08
N LYS A 3 10.58 -6.90 7.25
CA LYS A 3 9.79 -6.11 6.27
C LYS A 3 10.67 -5.36 5.26
N ALA A 4 11.97 -5.64 5.24
CA ALA A 4 12.99 -4.74 4.69
C ALA A 4 13.16 -4.78 3.16
N ASN A 5 12.47 -5.66 2.42
CA ASN A 5 12.74 -5.80 0.97
C ASN A 5 11.54 -5.48 0.07
N ILE A 6 10.32 -5.32 0.61
CA ILE A 6 9.12 -5.05 -0.19
C ILE A 6 8.69 -3.61 0.06
N SER A 7 9.13 -2.71 -0.81
CA SER A 7 8.80 -1.28 -0.74
C SER A 7 8.14 -0.75 -2.00
N SER A 8 8.22 -1.48 -3.11
CA SER A 8 7.56 -1.11 -4.35
C SER A 8 6.06 -1.19 -4.20
N LYS A 9 5.37 -0.16 -4.72
CA LYS A 9 3.91 -0.11 -4.77
C LYS A 9 3.33 -1.32 -5.49
N LYS A 10 4.02 -1.83 -6.53
CA LYS A 10 3.60 -3.01 -7.28
C LYS A 10 3.66 -4.28 -6.45
N GLU A 11 4.76 -4.48 -5.73
CA GLU A 11 4.94 -5.68 -4.91
C GLU A 11 3.92 -5.69 -3.77
N ILE A 12 3.75 -4.57 -3.09
CA ILE A 12 2.72 -4.42 -2.04
C ILE A 12 1.32 -4.68 -2.61
N ALA A 13 1.00 -4.11 -3.77
CA ALA A 13 -0.28 -4.33 -4.40
C ALA A 13 -0.52 -5.80 -4.75
N ARG A 14 0.48 -6.53 -5.25
CA ARG A 14 0.37 -7.97 -5.52
C ARG A 14 0.15 -8.80 -4.26
N LEU A 15 0.68 -8.38 -3.11
CA LEU A 15 0.43 -9.07 -1.84
C LEU A 15 -1.05 -8.98 -1.43
N TYR A 16 -1.69 -7.82 -1.63
CA TYR A 16 -3.13 -7.66 -1.35
C TYR A 16 -4.03 -8.29 -2.41
N PHE A 17 -3.58 -8.34 -3.67
CA PHE A 17 -4.37 -8.82 -4.80
C PHE A 17 -3.63 -9.94 -5.55
N PRO A 18 -3.46 -11.12 -4.93
CA PRO A 18 -2.78 -12.24 -5.59
C PRO A 18 -3.57 -12.66 -6.84
N GLY A 19 -2.85 -12.87 -7.94
CA GLY A 19 -3.44 -13.29 -9.23
C GLY A 19 -3.89 -12.15 -10.17
N LEU A 20 -3.86 -10.89 -9.72
CA LEU A 20 -4.06 -9.74 -10.61
C LEU A 20 -2.74 -9.29 -11.26
N ASP A 21 -2.82 -8.70 -12.45
CA ASP A 21 -1.66 -8.03 -13.06
C ASP A 21 -1.29 -6.76 -12.27
N ASP A 22 -0.05 -6.27 -12.46
CA ASP A 22 0.48 -5.08 -11.78
C ASP A 22 -0.44 -3.87 -11.79
N HIS A 23 -1.02 -3.57 -12.94
CA HIS A 23 -1.88 -2.41 -13.15
C HIS A 23 -3.20 -2.59 -12.40
N GLN A 24 -3.84 -3.76 -12.52
CA GLN A 24 -5.06 -4.08 -11.79
C GLN A 24 -4.83 -4.05 -10.27
N ALA A 25 -3.76 -4.68 -9.79
CA ALA A 25 -3.40 -4.70 -8.37
C ALA A 25 -3.15 -3.28 -7.84
N CYS A 26 -2.36 -2.47 -8.55
CA CYS A 26 -2.09 -1.08 -8.14
C CYS A 26 -3.35 -0.22 -8.11
N ASN A 27 -4.27 -0.43 -9.06
CA ASN A 27 -5.56 0.27 -9.08
C ASN A 27 -6.45 -0.18 -7.93
N GLY A 28 -6.47 -1.47 -7.61
CA GLY A 28 -7.14 -2.02 -6.42
C GLY A 28 -6.63 -1.37 -5.14
N LEU A 29 -5.30 -1.36 -4.93
CA LEU A 29 -4.68 -0.74 -3.76
C LEU A 29 -4.99 0.75 -3.66
N ARG A 30 -4.93 1.48 -4.78
CA ARG A 30 -5.29 2.91 -4.82
C ARG A 30 -6.76 3.11 -4.46
N ARG A 31 -7.65 2.23 -4.91
CA ARG A 31 -9.08 2.30 -4.60
C ARG A 31 -9.33 2.06 -3.11
N TRP A 32 -8.69 1.05 -2.52
CA TRP A 32 -8.78 0.78 -1.07
C TRP A 32 -8.28 1.96 -0.24
N ILE A 33 -7.13 2.54 -0.60
CA ILE A 33 -6.62 3.74 0.06
C ILE A 33 -7.66 4.87 0.01
N LYS A 34 -8.24 5.15 -1.16
CA LYS A 34 -9.27 6.19 -1.33
C LYS A 34 -10.59 5.91 -0.60
N GLN A 35 -10.93 4.64 -0.40
CA GLN A 35 -12.14 4.25 0.32
C GLN A 35 -11.94 4.41 1.84
N CYS A 36 -10.70 4.40 2.33
CA CYS A 36 -10.36 4.67 3.72
C CYS A 36 -9.85 6.12 3.87
N VAL A 37 -10.77 7.08 4.05
CA VAL A 37 -10.45 8.52 4.12
C VAL A 37 -9.41 8.84 5.20
N GLU A 38 -9.45 8.15 6.33
CA GLU A 38 -8.46 8.34 7.40
C GLU A 38 -7.06 7.90 6.97
N LEU A 39 -6.94 6.73 6.33
CA LEU A 39 -5.68 6.25 5.77
C LEU A 39 -5.15 7.21 4.70
N GLU A 40 -5.99 7.64 3.76
CA GLU A 40 -5.59 8.58 2.71
C GLU A 40 -5.07 9.90 3.31
N SER A 41 -5.76 10.45 4.30
CA SER A 41 -5.33 11.66 5.01
C SER A 41 -3.99 11.48 5.72
N LYS A 42 -3.80 10.39 6.46
CA LYS A 42 -2.53 10.10 7.14
C LYS A 42 -1.39 9.88 6.15
N LEU A 43 -1.65 9.20 5.03
CA LEU A 43 -0.68 9.03 3.96
C LEU A 43 -0.27 10.38 3.36
N ILE A 44 -1.22 11.27 3.05
CA ILE A 44 -0.92 12.60 2.50
C ILE A 44 -0.04 13.40 3.47
N GLN A 45 -0.29 13.33 4.77
CA GLN A 45 0.55 13.99 5.79
C GLN A 45 2.00 13.48 5.81
N THR A 46 2.26 12.26 5.34
CA THR A 46 3.63 11.72 5.16
C THR A 46 4.27 12.07 3.81
N GLY A 47 3.61 12.90 2.99
CA GLY A 47 4.05 13.24 1.64
C GLY A 47 3.71 12.21 0.57
N TYR A 48 2.73 11.33 0.82
CA TYR A 48 2.24 10.38 -0.19
C TYR A 48 1.76 11.10 -1.45
N VAL A 49 2.28 10.69 -2.61
CA VAL A 49 1.75 11.11 -3.91
C VAL A 49 1.25 9.91 -4.71
N PRO A 50 0.08 9.97 -5.37
CA PRO A 50 -0.50 8.81 -6.06
C PRO A 50 0.39 8.15 -7.11
N LYS A 51 1.30 8.92 -7.73
CA LYS A 51 2.22 8.49 -8.80
C LYS A 51 3.55 7.92 -8.28
N GLN A 52 3.81 7.91 -6.97
CA GLN A 52 5.07 7.37 -6.45
C GLN A 52 5.18 5.87 -6.70
N ARG A 53 6.40 5.41 -6.97
CA ARG A 53 6.70 4.01 -7.31
C ARG A 53 6.86 3.13 -6.07
N SER A 54 7.23 3.73 -4.94
CA SER A 54 7.51 3.04 -3.69
C SER A 54 6.89 3.79 -2.51
N PHE A 55 6.67 3.08 -1.42
CA PHE A 55 6.24 3.66 -0.15
C PHE A 55 7.42 3.81 0.79
N THR A 56 7.41 4.86 1.60
CA THR A 56 8.33 4.97 2.74
C THR A 56 7.94 3.95 3.82
N PRO A 57 8.85 3.59 4.75
CA PRO A 57 8.50 2.70 5.86
C PRO A 57 7.27 3.16 6.64
N ARG A 58 7.17 4.48 6.91
CA ARG A 58 6.01 5.07 7.59
C ARG A 58 4.71 4.91 6.82
N GLN A 59 4.75 5.05 5.48
CA GLN A 59 3.58 4.85 4.64
C GLN A 59 3.15 3.38 4.59
N LEU A 60 4.10 2.45 4.58
CA LEU A 60 3.83 1.01 4.65
C LEU A 60 3.18 0.63 5.97
N GLU A 61 3.68 1.15 7.09
CA GLU A 61 3.07 0.94 8.41
C GLU A 61 1.60 1.35 8.41
N LEU A 62 1.29 2.56 7.92
CA LEU A 62 -0.10 3.03 7.80
C LEU A 62 -0.92 2.12 6.89
N ILE A 63 -0.39 1.70 5.75
CA ILE A 63 -1.11 0.79 4.86
C ILE A 63 -1.45 -0.53 5.58
N PHE A 64 -0.50 -1.13 6.29
CA PHE A 64 -0.73 -2.38 7.03
C PHE A 64 -1.64 -2.20 8.25
N GLU A 65 -1.58 -1.06 8.93
CA GLU A 65 -2.44 -0.75 10.08
C GLU A 65 -3.91 -0.64 9.67
N TYR A 66 -4.20 -0.04 8.52
CA TYR A 66 -5.58 0.25 8.08
C TYR A 66 -6.16 -0.81 7.15
N LEU A 67 -5.34 -1.42 6.28
CA LEU A 67 -5.80 -2.42 5.31
C LEU A 67 -5.49 -3.87 5.75
N GLY A 68 -4.78 -4.04 6.87
CA GLY A 68 -4.31 -5.33 7.37
C GLY A 68 -2.93 -5.71 6.81
N ASP A 69 -2.22 -6.59 7.51
CA ASP A 69 -0.91 -7.08 7.05
C ASP A 69 -1.09 -8.23 6.05
N PRO A 70 -0.80 -8.04 4.76
CA PRO A 70 -1.06 -9.06 3.73
C PRO A 70 -0.10 -10.26 3.83
N LEU A 71 0.88 -10.22 4.73
CA LEU A 71 1.77 -11.35 5.02
C LEU A 71 1.33 -12.15 6.25
N LYS A 72 0.26 -11.73 6.93
CA LYS A 72 -0.29 -12.41 8.12
C LYS A 72 -1.69 -13.00 7.88
N VAL A 73 -2.10 -13.11 6.61
CA VAL A 73 -3.32 -13.82 6.20
C VAL A 73 -3.09 -15.32 6.12
#